data_AF-A0A559UMY3-F1
#
_entry.id   AF-A0A559UMY3-F1
#
_cell.length_a   1.000
_cell.length_b   1.000
_cell.length_c   1.000
_cell.angle_alpha   90.00
_cell.angle_beta   90.00
_cell.angle_gamma   90.00
#
_symmetry.space_group_name_H-M   'P 1'
#
loop_
_entity.id
_entity.type
_entity.pdbx_description
1 polymer ?
#
loop_
_entity_poly.entity_id
_entity_poly.type
_entity_poly.pdbx_seq_one_letter_code
_entity_poly.pdbx_strand_id
1 'polypeptide(L)'
;MTGRLHRPHPELSRILLHHGLELARSESGSAPRAVHDIRAAVDAGRFGVEDLDLALAMTAGAASALGALLHSQPDRDDARSADLVTSGLLRQFGIPADEAERICALDLPDIEVADTLAR
;
A
#
# COMPACT_ATOMS: atom_id res chain seq x y z
N MET A 1 -0.34 -0.17 -5.56
CA MET A 1 0.90 -0.47 -6.31
C MET A 1 1.76 -1.56 -5.67
N THR A 2 2.13 -1.46 -4.38
CA THR A 2 3.09 -2.39 -3.73
C THR A 2 2.67 -3.86 -3.72
N GLY A 3 1.36 -4.16 -3.68
CA GLY A 3 0.86 -5.54 -3.63
C GLY A 3 1.16 -6.38 -4.88
N ARG A 4 1.31 -5.77 -6.06
CA ARG A 4 1.59 -6.49 -7.33
C ARG A 4 3.08 -6.83 -7.52
N LEU A 5 3.96 -6.25 -6.70
CA LEU A 5 5.42 -6.51 -6.71
C LEU A 5 5.81 -7.86 -6.10
N HIS A 6 4.91 -8.55 -5.40
CA HIS A 6 5.22 -9.81 -4.73
C HIS A 6 5.37 -10.99 -5.70
N ARG A 7 4.74 -10.93 -6.88
CA ARG A 7 4.70 -12.03 -7.86
C ARG A 7 5.95 -12.14 -8.75
N PRO A 8 6.59 -11.04 -9.21
CA PRO A 8 7.79 -11.15 -10.05
C PRO A 8 9.08 -11.49 -9.28
N HIS A 9 9.17 -11.15 -7.98
CA HIS A 9 10.42 -11.25 -7.20
C HIS A 9 10.21 -11.77 -5.75
N PRO A 10 9.92 -13.08 -5.57
CA PRO A 10 9.54 -13.64 -4.27
C PRO A 10 10.64 -13.59 -3.19
N GLU A 11 11.93 -13.63 -3.55
CA GLU A 11 13.02 -13.54 -2.56
C GLU A 11 13.20 -12.13 -1.99
N LEU A 12 13.02 -11.09 -2.81
CA LEU A 12 13.04 -9.69 -2.36
C LEU A 12 11.86 -9.37 -1.45
N SER A 13 10.70 -9.96 -1.74
CA SER A 13 9.52 -9.87 -0.86
C SER A 13 9.80 -10.37 0.56
N ARG A 14 10.63 -11.41 0.73
CA ARG A 14 10.93 -12.00 2.04
C ARG A 14 11.79 -11.10 2.92
N ILE A 15 12.71 -10.34 2.31
CA ILE A 15 13.57 -9.38 3.02
C ILE A 15 12.75 -8.17 3.48
N LEU A 16 11.85 -7.67 2.63
CA LEU A 16 10.93 -6.56 2.96
C LEU A 16 9.99 -6.93 4.12
N LEU A 17 9.52 -8.18 4.18
CA LEU A 17 8.65 -8.67 5.26
C LEU A 17 9.37 -8.82 6.61
N HIS A 18 10.69 -9.07 6.61
CA HIS A 18 11.47 -9.19 7.84
C HIS A 18 11.84 -7.83 8.46
N HIS A 19 11.80 -6.75 7.66
CA HIS A 19 12.16 -5.39 8.07
C HIS A 19 11.00 -4.38 7.97
N GLY A 20 9.74 -4.81 7.79
CA GLY A 20 8.63 -3.93 7.38
C GLY A 20 8.34 -2.73 8.28
N LEU A 21 8.59 -2.82 9.59
CA LEU A 21 8.45 -1.70 10.54
C LEU A 21 9.68 -0.76 10.54
N GLU A 22 10.88 -1.29 10.29
CA GLU A 22 12.12 -0.50 10.14
C GLU A 22 12.15 0.22 8.79
N LEU A 23 11.61 -0.39 7.73
CA LEU A 23 11.47 0.21 6.40
C LEU A 23 10.35 1.25 6.32
N ALA A 24 9.30 1.14 7.15
CA ALA A 24 8.32 2.22 7.31
C ALA A 24 8.97 3.50 7.87
N ARG A 25 10.14 3.37 8.51
CA ARG A 25 10.96 4.48 9.04
C ARG A 25 12.22 4.75 8.21
N SER A 26 12.46 4.00 7.13
CA SER A 26 13.59 4.20 6.22
C SER A 26 13.38 5.47 5.40
N GLU A 27 14.40 6.33 5.34
CA GLU A 27 14.45 7.53 4.48
C GLU A 27 14.51 7.20 2.97
N SER A 28 14.51 5.91 2.61
CA SER A 28 14.49 5.41 1.22
C SER A 28 13.35 4.41 0.99
N GLY A 29 12.66 4.52 -0.15
CA GLY A 29 11.53 3.66 -0.54
C GLY A 29 10.18 4.38 -0.62
N SER A 30 9.07 3.63 -0.59
CA SER A 30 7.71 4.18 -0.69
C SER A 30 7.20 4.81 0.61
N ALA A 31 7.90 4.62 1.74
CA ALA A 31 7.44 5.07 3.06
C ALA A 31 7.39 6.60 3.22
N PRO A 32 8.40 7.39 2.82
CA PRO A 32 8.31 8.86 2.86
C PRO A 32 7.16 9.40 1.99
N ARG A 33 6.92 8.77 0.85
CA ARG A 33 5.79 9.13 -0.03
C ARG A 33 4.45 8.76 0.58
N ALA A 34 4.33 7.60 1.23
CA ALA A 34 3.11 7.21 1.92
C ALA A 34 2.74 8.18 3.05
N VAL A 35 3.73 8.62 3.85
CA VAL A 35 3.50 9.65 4.88
C VAL A 35 3.07 10.98 4.27
N HIS A 36 3.74 11.40 3.19
CA HIS A 36 3.38 12.61 2.47
C HIS A 36 1.95 12.56 1.93
N ASP A 37 1.56 11.45 1.30
CA ASP A 37 0.24 11.26 0.69
C ASP A 37 -0.87 11.23 1.76
N ILE A 38 -0.65 10.52 2.88
CA ILE A 38 -1.60 10.49 4.00
C ILE A 38 -1.75 11.90 4.59
N ARG A 39 -0.65 12.62 4.82
CA ARG A 39 -0.71 13.99 5.34
C ARG A 39 -1.42 14.94 4.39
N ALA A 40 -1.11 14.89 3.09
CA ALA A 40 -1.76 15.71 2.08
C ALA A 40 -3.28 15.43 2.02
N ALA A 41 -3.70 14.17 2.16
CA ALA A 41 -5.10 13.82 2.23
C ALA A 41 -5.78 14.32 3.52
N VAL A 42 -5.09 14.32 4.66
CA VAL A 42 -5.59 14.93 5.91
C VAL A 42 -5.72 16.45 5.76
N ASP A 43 -4.69 17.12 5.23
CA ASP A 43 -4.68 18.57 5.03
C ASP A 43 -5.79 19.01 4.06
N ALA A 44 -6.12 18.17 3.08
CA ALA A 44 -7.23 18.38 2.14
C ALA A 44 -8.61 18.05 2.74
N GLY A 45 -8.69 17.61 4.00
CA GLY A 45 -9.93 17.19 4.67
C GLY A 45 -10.54 15.90 4.10
N ARG A 46 -9.76 15.12 3.34
CA ARG A 46 -10.18 13.84 2.74
C ARG A 46 -10.06 12.70 3.73
N PHE A 47 -9.00 12.68 4.53
CA PHE A 47 -8.78 11.66 5.56
C PHE A 47 -9.07 12.20 6.96
N GLY A 48 -9.77 11.42 7.76
CA GLY A 48 -10.01 11.61 9.20
C GLY A 48 -9.01 10.83 10.06
N VAL A 49 -7.72 11.05 9.84
CA VAL A 49 -6.64 10.40 10.58
C VAL A 49 -6.14 11.32 11.69
N GLU A 50 -6.17 10.84 12.94
CA GLU A 50 -5.70 11.60 14.12
C GLU A 50 -4.19 11.42 14.38
N ASP A 51 -3.66 10.23 14.06
CA ASP A 51 -2.27 9.86 14.27
C ASP A 51 -1.66 9.34 12.95
N LEU A 52 -0.78 10.14 12.35
CA LEU A 52 -0.13 9.82 11.07
C LEU A 52 0.81 8.61 11.18
N ASP A 53 1.48 8.43 12.32
CA ASP A 53 2.40 7.32 12.52
C ASP A 53 1.61 6.00 12.64
N LEU A 54 0.48 6.03 13.33
CA LEU A 54 -0.44 4.89 13.40
C LEU A 54 -1.05 4.57 12.03
N ALA A 55 -1.45 5.57 11.25
CA ALA A 55 -1.97 5.37 9.90
C ALA A 55 -0.92 4.76 8.96
N LEU A 56 0.34 5.20 9.06
CA LEU A 56 1.44 4.61 8.33
C LEU A 56 1.67 3.16 8.75
N ALA A 57 1.70 2.88 10.07
CA ALA A 57 1.90 1.54 10.60
C ALA A 57 0.80 0.56 10.13
N MET A 58 -0.47 0.99 10.15
CA MET A 58 -1.60 0.20 9.63
C MET A 58 -1.45 -0.07 8.13
N THR A 59 -1.08 0.95 7.35
CA THR A 59 -0.86 0.80 5.90
C THR A 59 0.25 -0.20 5.60
N ALA A 60 1.40 -0.06 6.27
CA ALA A 60 2.54 -0.95 6.11
C ALA A 60 2.24 -2.39 6.56
N GLY A 61 1.53 -2.54 7.69
CA GLY A 61 1.09 -3.84 8.21
C GLY A 61 0.13 -4.54 7.26
N ALA A 62 -0.87 -3.83 6.75
CA ALA A 62 -1.84 -4.37 5.80
C ALA A 62 -1.19 -4.80 4.48
N ALA A 63 -0.28 -3.98 3.93
CA ALA A 63 0.48 -4.32 2.73
C ALA A 63 1.37 -5.56 2.94
N SER A 64 2.04 -5.65 4.08
CA SER A 64 2.90 -6.80 4.42
C SER A 64 2.09 -8.07 4.60
N ALA A 65 0.97 -8.00 5.33
CA ALA A 65 0.07 -9.13 5.52
C ALA A 65 -0.53 -9.62 4.20
N LEU A 66 -0.91 -8.69 3.31
CA LEU A 66 -1.38 -9.03 1.97
C LEU A 66 -0.28 -9.76 1.17
N GLY A 67 0.96 -9.26 1.17
CA GLY A 67 2.07 -9.89 0.48
C GLY A 67 2.35 -11.31 0.97
N ALA A 68 2.39 -11.51 2.29
CA ALA A 68 2.56 -12.85 2.89
C ALA A 68 1.40 -13.79 2.53
N LEU A 69 0.17 -13.27 2.51
CA LEU A 69 -1.03 -14.05 2.17
C LEU A 69 -1.04 -14.46 0.69
N LEU A 70 -0.67 -13.57 -0.23
CA LEU A 70 -0.56 -13.89 -1.65
C LEU A 70 0.60 -14.85 -1.94
N HIS A 71 1.69 -14.75 -1.18
CA HIS A 71 2.80 -15.70 -1.30
C HIS A 71 2.40 -17.11 -0.84
N SER A 72 1.66 -17.22 0.26
CA SER A 72 1.19 -18.52 0.78
C SER A 72 0.02 -19.13 -0.01
N GLN A 73 -0.69 -18.33 -0.81
CA GLN A 73 -1.86 -18.75 -1.59
C GLN A 73 -1.70 -18.34 -3.06
N PRO A 74 -0.89 -19.07 -3.86
CA PRO A 74 -0.49 -18.65 -5.20
C PRO A 74 -1.66 -18.56 -6.20
N ASP A 75 -2.73 -19.32 -5.98
CA ASP A 75 -3.94 -19.33 -6.81
C ASP A 75 -4.94 -18.22 -6.44
N ARG A 76 -4.65 -17.43 -5.39
CA ARG A 76 -5.53 -16.34 -4.96
C ARG A 76 -5.50 -15.20 -5.98
N ASP A 77 -6.66 -14.61 -6.19
CA ASP A 77 -6.83 -13.39 -6.97
C ASP A 77 -6.11 -12.22 -6.27
N ASP A 78 -4.99 -11.78 -6.85
CA ASP A 78 -4.13 -10.74 -6.30
C ASP A 78 -4.74 -9.36 -6.44
N ALA A 79 -5.32 -9.05 -7.60
CA ALA A 79 -6.01 -7.79 -7.88
C ALA A 79 -7.16 -7.58 -6.90
N ARG A 80 -8.09 -8.54 -6.82
CA ARG A 80 -9.23 -8.45 -5.90
C ARG A 80 -8.81 -8.36 -4.44
N SER A 81 -7.77 -9.11 -4.05
CA SER A 81 -7.27 -9.06 -2.67
C SER A 81 -6.65 -7.71 -2.33
N ALA A 82 -5.92 -7.11 -3.26
CA ALA A 82 -5.37 -5.77 -3.10
C ALA A 82 -6.47 -4.71 -2.97
N ASP A 83 -7.49 -4.76 -3.83
CA ASP A 83 -8.60 -3.80 -3.81
C ASP A 83 -9.39 -3.87 -2.50
N LEU A 84 -9.64 -5.08 -1.98
CA LEU A 84 -10.32 -5.26 -0.70
C LEU A 84 -9.53 -4.68 0.47
N VAL A 85 -8.20 -4.88 0.49
CA VAL A 85 -7.33 -4.32 1.53
C VAL A 85 -7.28 -2.79 1.41
N THR A 86 -7.14 -2.25 0.20
CA THR A 86 -7.12 -0.80 -0.04
C THR A 86 -8.43 -0.14 0.32
N SER A 87 -9.58 -0.71 -0.06
CA SER A 87 -10.90 -0.20 0.31
C SER A 87 -11.10 -0.19 1.83
N GLY A 88 -10.64 -1.24 2.52
CA GLY A 88 -10.64 -1.29 3.98
C GLY A 88 -9.83 -0.16 4.63
N LEU A 89 -8.62 0.10 4.12
CA LEU A 89 -7.77 1.20 4.61
C LEU A 89 -8.39 2.57 4.32
N LEU A 90 -8.92 2.81 3.12
CA LEU A 90 -9.57 4.08 2.77
C LEU A 90 -10.74 4.36 3.72
N ARG A 91 -11.57 3.35 3.99
CA ARG A 91 -12.68 3.44 4.94
C ARG A 91 -12.20 3.72 6.36
N GLN A 92 -11.14 3.03 6.79
CA GLN A 92 -10.50 3.28 8.09
C GLN A 92 -9.98 4.71 8.20
N PHE A 93 -9.55 5.32 7.09
CA PHE A 93 -9.10 6.71 7.03
C PHE A 93 -10.24 7.71 6.81
N GLY A 94 -11.50 7.29 6.87
CA GLY A 94 -12.65 8.19 6.83
C GLY A 94 -13.29 8.38 5.46
N ILE A 95 -12.83 7.67 4.43
CA ILE A 95 -13.50 7.69 3.11
C ILE A 95 -14.81 6.89 3.18
N PRO A 96 -15.95 7.42 2.69
CA PRO A 96 -17.19 6.69 2.60
C PRO A 96 -17.05 5.38 1.80
N ALA A 97 -17.84 4.36 2.15
CA ALA A 97 -17.72 3.02 1.57
C ALA A 97 -17.90 3.00 0.04
N ASP A 98 -18.91 3.70 -0.46
CA ASP A 98 -19.21 3.83 -1.90
C ASP A 98 -18.09 4.56 -2.64
N GLU A 99 -17.48 5.56 -2.02
CA GLU A 99 -16.36 6.28 -2.58
C GLU A 99 -15.08 5.42 -2.60
N ALA A 100 -14.80 4.68 -1.53
CA ALA A 100 -13.66 3.77 -1.46
C ALA A 100 -13.74 2.69 -2.55
N GLU A 101 -14.94 2.12 -2.77
CA GLU A 101 -15.19 1.17 -3.85
C GLU A 101 -14.97 1.80 -5.23
N ARG A 102 -15.48 3.02 -5.45
CA ARG A 102 -15.24 3.75 -6.71
C ARG A 102 -13.76 4.04 -6.96
N ILE A 103 -13.01 4.43 -5.93
CA ILE A 103 -11.57 4.70 -6.03
C ILE A 103 -10.81 3.42 -6.39
N CYS A 104 -11.11 2.29 -5.73
CA CYS A 104 -10.45 1.01 -6.01
C CYS A 104 -10.79 0.45 -7.39
N ALA A 105 -11.93 0.82 -7.97
CA ALA A 105 -12.32 0.41 -9.31
C ALA A 105 -11.66 1.23 -10.44
N LEU A 106 -10.88 2.27 -10.11
CA LEU A 106 -10.16 3.04 -11.12
C LEU A 106 -9.00 2.23 -11.69
N ASP A 107 -8.80 2.36 -13.01
CA ASP A 107 -7.64 1.77 -13.67
C ASP A 107 -6.36 2.31 -13.04
N LEU A 108 -5.49 1.39 -12.61
CA LEU A 108 -4.16 1.75 -12.16
C LEU A 108 -3.33 2.19 -13.37
N PRO A 109 -2.58 3.29 -13.27
CA PRO A 109 -1.68 3.69 -14.35
C PRO A 109 -0.65 2.58 -14.61
N ASP A 110 -0.30 2.39 -15.89
CA ASP A 110 0.71 1.41 -16.28
C ASP A 110 2.03 1.69 -15.56
N ILE A 111 2.55 0.65 -14.91
CA ILE A 111 3.87 0.70 -14.30
C ILE A 111 4.88 0.31 -15.38
N GLU A 112 5.11 1.18 -16.36
CA GLU A 112 6.40 1.11 -17.06
C GLU A 112 7.47 1.33 -15.99
N VAL A 113 8.27 0.28 -15.77
CA VAL A 113 9.28 0.17 -14.72
C VAL A 113 10.01 1.51 -14.61
N ALA A 114 9.97 2.13 -13.42
CA ALA A 114 10.74 3.32 -13.08
C ALA A 114 12.25 2.98 -13.03
N ASP A 115 12.81 2.52 -14.15
CA ASP A 115 14.22 2.17 -14.37
C ASP A 115 14.88 3.16 -15.36
N THR A 116 14.23 4.29 -15.67
CA THR A 116 14.76 5.27 -16.63
C THR A 116 15.09 6.63 -16.00
N LEU A 117 15.29 6.72 -14.68
CA LEU A 117 15.86 7.92 -14.03
C LEU A 117 17.02 7.63 -13.07
N ALA A 118 17.68 6.47 -13.21
CA ALA A 118 18.96 6.16 -12.56
C ALA A 118 20.09 5.96 -13.59
N ARG A 119 20.12 6.80 -14.64
CA ARG A 119 21.31 6.98 -15.49
C ARG A 119 21.77 8.42 -15.42
#